data_AF-A0A0C3QSH2-F1
#
_entry.id   AF-A0A0C3QSH2-F1
#
_cell.length_a   1.000
_cell.length_b   1.000
_cell.length_c   1.000
_cell.angle_alpha   90.00
_cell.angle_beta   90.00
_cell.angle_gamma   90.00
#
_symmetry.space_group_name_H-M   'P 1'
#
loop_
_entity.id
_entity.type
_entity.pdbx_description
1 polymer ?
#
loop_
_entity_poly.entity_id
_entity_poly.type
_entity_poly.pdbx_seq_one_letter_code
_entity_poly.pdbx_strand_id
1 'polypeptide(L)'
;MPRLNSRYPKRWRSIQRVSRKVFIANWWNGSSPPLGGPFTLSPERYHQWPKGNNNGKDNFYVGYSLEKTCLKTPFTPHAQRPRQAYIFAKFLKFFVMPNYILQDPQGVMENQLNDDFYANLARTDNITWLGQFKPDGMPKDPAPHPPPGITQAGRMERPAFQRLIGQSRVLLGIGRPGLSPTPYEALCLGVPFINPIKEWDQKDPENRDKWEAQHDGLVFTGVDEPYVYHVKNGDRDGVARAVKTAMETPIERFIPPHMKMSALIDRMKVLLETDWRPTAQVQMEATKYVFDG
;
A
#
# COMPACT_ATOMS: atom_id res chain seq x y z
N MET A 1 40.44 50.70 21.00
CA MET A 1 41.22 49.95 20.00
C MET A 1 40.34 48.91 19.32
N PRO A 2 40.59 48.62 18.03
CA PRO A 2 39.70 47.92 17.11
C PRO A 2 40.12 46.46 16.88
N ARG A 3 39.21 45.69 16.24
CA ARG A 3 39.48 44.63 15.22
C ARG A 3 40.28 43.38 15.69
N LEU A 4 40.26 42.22 15.06
CA LEU A 4 39.45 41.49 14.08
C LEU A 4 40.05 40.07 14.08
N ASN A 5 39.23 39.09 13.71
CA ASN A 5 39.59 37.96 12.86
C ASN A 5 40.55 36.85 13.34
N SER A 6 39.91 35.69 13.49
CA SER A 6 40.07 34.52 12.62
C SER A 6 41.31 33.67 12.82
N ARG A 7 41.05 32.38 13.10
CA ARG A 7 41.42 31.24 12.24
C ARG A 7 40.88 29.95 12.89
N TYR A 8 39.63 29.62 12.60
CA TYR A 8 39.20 28.22 12.64
C TYR A 8 39.34 27.66 11.22
N PRO A 9 40.19 26.65 10.98
CA PRO A 9 40.24 26.02 9.68
C PRO A 9 38.99 25.16 9.47
N LYS A 10 38.36 25.49 8.35
CA LYS A 10 37.44 24.72 7.50
C LYS A 10 37.48 23.19 7.63
N ARG A 11 36.27 22.64 7.42
CA ARG A 11 35.91 21.29 6.91
C ARG A 11 35.87 20.15 7.93
N TRP A 12 34.75 20.10 8.64
CA TRP A 12 34.09 18.83 8.91
C TRP A 12 33.58 18.24 7.58
N ARG A 13 34.43 17.49 6.87
CA ARG A 13 33.91 16.39 6.06
C ARG A 13 33.55 15.31 7.05
N SER A 14 32.28 15.26 7.46
CA SER A 14 31.74 14.06 8.07
C SER A 14 31.78 12.97 6.99
N ILE A 15 32.87 12.19 6.95
CA ILE A 15 32.84 10.88 6.31
C ILE A 15 31.81 10.09 7.12
N GLN A 16 30.60 9.98 6.58
CA GLN A 16 29.63 9.05 7.13
C GLN A 16 30.27 7.67 6.99
N ARG A 17 30.67 7.07 8.12
CA ARG A 17 30.97 5.64 8.18
C ARG A 17 29.67 4.91 7.89
N VAL A 18 29.41 4.61 6.61
CA VAL A 18 28.23 3.84 6.20
C VAL A 18 28.54 2.36 6.41
N SER A 19 27.64 1.67 7.09
CA SER A 19 27.76 0.25 7.43
C SER A 19 27.99 -0.64 6.21
N ARG A 20 28.62 -1.81 6.41
CA ARG A 20 28.91 -2.89 5.43
C ARG A 20 27.70 -3.49 4.69
N LYS A 21 26.51 -2.88 4.76
CA LYS A 21 25.29 -3.38 4.12
C LYS A 21 25.23 -2.84 2.69
N VAL A 22 25.65 -3.69 1.75
CA VAL A 22 25.67 -3.39 0.31
C VAL A 22 24.24 -3.31 -0.26
N PHE A 23 23.30 -4.09 0.29
CA PHE A 23 21.89 -4.04 -0.09
C PHE A 23 21.01 -3.36 0.99
N ILE A 24 20.08 -2.51 0.55
CA ILE A 24 19.11 -1.85 1.42
C ILE A 24 17.69 -2.11 0.91
N ALA A 25 16.84 -2.64 1.79
CA ALA A 25 15.41 -2.74 1.49
C ALA A 25 14.78 -1.35 1.51
N ASN A 26 14.10 -0.98 0.42
CA ASN A 26 13.32 0.23 0.34
C ASN A 26 11.91 -0.11 -0.11
N TRP A 27 10.92 0.25 0.71
CA TRP A 27 9.54 -0.01 0.38
C TRP A 27 9.09 0.81 -0.83
N TRP A 28 9.59 2.04 -0.95
CA TRP A 28 9.11 3.00 -1.93
C TRP A 28 9.78 2.84 -3.28
N ASN A 29 9.13 3.42 -4.30
CA ASN A 29 9.50 3.37 -5.70
C ASN A 29 10.72 4.23 -6.03
N GLY A 30 11.81 4.13 -5.26
CA GLY A 30 13.03 4.88 -5.50
C GLY A 30 14.25 4.10 -5.00
N SER A 31 15.44 4.55 -5.40
CA SER A 31 16.69 4.02 -4.88
C SER A 31 16.99 4.59 -3.49
N SER A 32 17.59 3.79 -2.60
CA SER A 32 17.95 4.19 -1.24
C SER A 32 19.46 4.18 -0.91
N PRO A 33 20.28 3.18 -1.33
CA PRO A 33 21.69 3.14 -0.99
C PRO A 33 22.53 4.05 -1.90
N PRO A 34 23.76 4.38 -1.48
CA PRO A 34 24.71 5.15 -2.30
C PRO A 34 25.03 4.50 -3.65
N LEU A 35 24.97 3.16 -3.73
CA LEU A 35 25.23 2.40 -4.97
C LEU A 35 24.02 2.32 -5.91
N GLY A 36 22.92 3.01 -5.62
CA GLY A 36 21.82 3.15 -6.56
C GLY A 36 20.83 1.97 -6.62
N GLY A 37 20.07 1.95 -7.70
CA GLY A 37 18.94 1.03 -7.93
C GLY A 37 19.31 -0.44 -7.75
N PRO A 38 20.34 -0.98 -8.42
CA PRO A 38 20.68 -2.41 -8.36
C PRO A 38 20.91 -2.95 -6.93
N PHE A 39 21.25 -2.06 -5.99
CA PHE A 39 21.51 -2.37 -4.59
C PHE A 39 20.33 -2.05 -3.66
N THR A 40 19.22 -1.56 -4.21
CA THR A 40 17.95 -1.37 -3.52
C THR A 40 17.07 -2.58 -3.70
N LEU A 41 16.65 -3.21 -2.60
CA LEU A 41 15.70 -4.32 -2.63
C LEU A 41 14.27 -3.78 -2.58
N SER A 42 13.48 -3.98 -3.65
CA SER A 42 12.11 -3.50 -3.73
C SER A 42 11.06 -4.57 -3.40
N PRO A 43 9.91 -4.18 -2.81
CA PRO A 43 8.80 -5.08 -2.54
C PRO A 43 7.89 -5.31 -3.75
N GLU A 44 7.97 -4.45 -4.76
CA GLU A 44 7.12 -4.44 -5.96
C GLU A 44 7.96 -4.43 -7.24
N ARG A 45 7.33 -4.86 -8.34
CA ARG A 45 7.95 -4.95 -9.68
C ARG A 45 7.93 -3.60 -10.39
N TYR A 46 8.60 -2.61 -9.83
CA TYR A 46 8.59 -1.23 -10.34
C TYR A 46 9.04 -1.11 -11.81
N HIS A 47 9.84 -2.04 -12.33
CA HIS A 47 10.20 -2.08 -13.75
C HIS A 47 9.01 -2.30 -14.70
N GLN A 48 7.90 -2.85 -14.20
CA GLN A 48 6.67 -3.08 -14.97
C GLN A 48 5.72 -1.89 -14.93
N TRP A 49 6.00 -0.88 -14.11
CA TRP A 49 5.13 0.27 -13.95
C TRP A 49 5.38 1.26 -15.10
N PRO A 50 4.35 2.03 -15.51
CA PRO A 50 4.46 2.97 -16.61
C PRO A 50 5.49 4.06 -16.32
N LYS A 51 6.00 4.67 -17.40
CA LYS A 51 6.97 5.77 -17.31
C LYS A 51 6.36 6.93 -16.50
N GLY A 52 7.13 7.41 -15.52
CA GLY A 52 6.69 8.45 -14.57
C GLY A 52 6.31 7.85 -13.20
N ASN A 53 5.84 6.61 -13.19
CA ASN A 53 5.52 5.85 -11.98
C ASN A 53 6.51 4.70 -11.76
N ASN A 54 7.72 4.73 -12.34
CA ASN A 54 8.68 3.62 -12.26
C ASN A 54 10.07 4.08 -11.83
N ASN A 55 10.14 5.01 -10.89
CA ASN A 55 11.39 5.58 -10.37
C ASN A 55 12.32 4.51 -9.73
N GLY A 56 11.78 3.38 -9.31
CA GLY A 56 12.50 2.21 -8.82
C GLY A 56 12.66 1.09 -9.85
N LYS A 57 12.53 1.37 -11.16
CA LYS A 57 12.67 0.37 -12.23
C LYS A 57 14.01 -0.38 -12.22
N ASP A 58 15.06 0.29 -11.73
CA ASP A 58 16.41 -0.28 -11.64
C ASP A 58 16.64 -0.99 -10.28
N ASN A 59 15.63 -0.98 -9.39
CA ASN A 59 15.71 -1.69 -8.12
C ASN A 59 15.73 -3.20 -8.33
N PHE A 60 16.49 -3.92 -7.51
CA PHE A 60 16.41 -5.37 -7.47
C PHE A 60 15.10 -5.79 -6.82
N TYR A 61 14.18 -6.33 -7.62
CA TYR A 61 12.92 -6.84 -7.13
C TYR A 61 13.13 -8.14 -6.35
N VAL A 62 13.14 -8.06 -5.02
CA VAL A 62 13.09 -9.24 -4.14
C VAL A 62 11.64 -9.63 -3.83
N GLY A 63 10.77 -8.64 -3.61
CA GLY A 63 9.39 -8.86 -3.24
C GLY A 63 9.23 -9.54 -1.87
N TYR A 64 8.06 -10.14 -1.68
CA TYR A 64 7.72 -10.91 -0.49
C TYR A 64 6.72 -12.01 -0.85
N SER A 65 6.58 -12.99 0.04
CA SER A 65 5.59 -14.05 -0.11
C SER A 65 4.52 -13.97 0.97
N LEU A 66 3.28 -14.20 0.57
CA LEU A 66 2.13 -14.26 1.47
C LEU A 66 1.71 -15.69 1.78
N GLU A 67 2.12 -16.64 0.94
CA GLU A 67 1.65 -18.03 0.91
C GLU A 67 1.72 -18.69 2.28
N LYS A 68 2.88 -18.67 2.93
CA LYS A 68 3.05 -19.27 4.26
C LYS A 68 2.17 -18.63 5.34
N THR A 69 1.90 -17.33 5.24
CA THR A 69 1.13 -16.62 6.26
C THR A 69 -0.36 -16.80 6.03
N CYS A 70 -0.84 -16.59 4.80
CA CYS A 70 -2.28 -16.61 4.52
C CYS A 70 -2.86 -18.03 4.42
N LEU A 71 -2.06 -19.05 4.08
CA LEU A 71 -2.51 -20.45 4.11
C LEU A 71 -2.63 -21.03 5.53
N LYS A 72 -2.02 -20.39 6.53
CA LYS A 72 -2.24 -20.76 7.94
C LYS A 72 -3.59 -20.32 8.48
N THR A 73 -4.18 -19.28 7.88
CA THR A 73 -5.52 -18.82 8.24
C THR A 73 -6.53 -19.71 7.50
N PRO A 74 -7.48 -20.36 8.21
CA PRO A 74 -8.52 -21.17 7.58
C PRO A 74 -9.31 -20.38 6.54
N PHE A 75 -9.76 -21.07 5.49
CA PHE A 75 -10.64 -20.46 4.49
C PHE A 75 -12.06 -20.45 5.02
N THR A 76 -12.72 -19.29 5.02
CA THR A 76 -14.15 -19.20 5.29
C THR A 76 -14.89 -19.13 3.96
N PRO A 77 -15.70 -20.14 3.59
CA PRO A 77 -16.53 -20.07 2.39
C PRO A 77 -17.44 -18.84 2.41
N HIS A 78 -17.65 -18.20 1.26
CA HIS A 78 -18.40 -16.96 1.16
C HIS A 78 -19.80 -17.04 1.80
N ALA A 79 -20.52 -18.14 1.60
CA ALA A 79 -21.86 -18.37 2.18
C ALA A 79 -21.88 -18.36 3.72
N GLN A 80 -20.75 -18.66 4.37
CA GLN A 80 -20.62 -18.66 5.84
C GLN A 80 -20.16 -17.31 6.38
N ARG A 81 -19.81 -16.35 5.52
CA ARG A 81 -19.32 -15.04 5.94
C ARG A 81 -20.49 -14.12 6.29
N PRO A 82 -20.43 -13.43 7.44
CA PRO A 82 -21.38 -12.33 7.71
C PRO A 82 -21.32 -11.29 6.59
N ARG A 83 -22.41 -10.55 6.37
CA ARG A 83 -22.42 -9.38 5.47
C ARG A 83 -21.65 -8.22 6.10
N GLN A 84 -20.33 -8.37 6.20
CA GLN A 84 -19.44 -7.36 6.76
C GLN A 84 -18.40 -6.92 5.73
N ALA A 85 -18.12 -5.62 5.74
CA ALA A 85 -17.03 -5.00 5.00
C ALA A 85 -15.99 -4.50 6.00
N TYR A 86 -14.71 -4.70 5.66
CA TYR A 86 -13.61 -4.14 6.45
C TYR A 86 -13.04 -2.90 5.77
N ILE A 87 -13.00 -1.78 6.49
CA ILE A 87 -12.39 -0.53 6.05
C ILE A 87 -10.88 -0.62 6.23
N PHE A 88 -10.16 -0.59 5.11
CA PHE A 88 -8.72 -0.62 5.09
C PHE A 88 -8.11 0.76 5.37
N ALA A 89 -7.97 1.08 6.65
CA ALA A 89 -7.27 2.27 7.13
C ALA A 89 -6.59 2.01 8.49
N LYS A 90 -5.52 2.75 8.76
CA LYS A 90 -4.76 2.66 10.04
C LYS A 90 -5.04 3.81 10.99
N PHE A 91 -5.34 4.99 10.46
CA PHE A 91 -5.47 6.22 11.23
C PHE A 91 -6.79 6.92 10.89
N LEU A 92 -7.45 7.52 11.89
CA LEU A 92 -8.68 8.29 11.67
C LEU A 92 -8.44 9.49 10.75
N LYS A 93 -7.24 10.08 10.77
CA LYS A 93 -6.89 11.17 9.85
C LYS A 93 -7.02 10.80 8.37
N PHE A 94 -7.00 9.51 8.01
CA PHE A 94 -7.13 9.10 6.61
C PHE A 94 -8.52 9.40 6.02
N PHE A 95 -9.55 9.56 6.87
CA PHE A 95 -10.88 9.99 6.45
C PHE A 95 -10.98 11.51 6.24
N VAL A 96 -9.92 12.27 6.50
CA VAL A 96 -9.87 13.74 6.32
C VAL A 96 -8.61 14.18 5.56
N MET A 97 -7.94 13.23 4.91
CA MET A 97 -6.77 13.53 4.07
C MET A 97 -7.20 13.65 2.60
N PRO A 98 -6.44 14.40 1.78
CA PRO A 98 -6.60 14.34 0.34
C PRO A 98 -6.52 12.91 -0.17
N ASN A 99 -7.32 12.61 -1.19
CA ASN A 99 -7.47 11.31 -1.82
C ASN A 99 -8.21 10.27 -0.97
N TYR A 100 -8.99 10.71 0.03
CA TYR A 100 -9.99 9.87 0.69
C TYR A 100 -11.06 9.46 -0.33
N ILE A 101 -11.36 8.17 -0.47
CA ILE A 101 -12.20 7.63 -1.57
C ILE A 101 -13.57 8.32 -1.76
N LEU A 102 -14.18 8.84 -0.69
CA LEU A 102 -15.48 9.53 -0.76
C LEU A 102 -15.35 11.06 -0.75
N GLN A 103 -14.14 11.58 -0.98
CA GLN A 103 -13.87 13.01 -1.01
C GLN A 103 -14.72 13.67 -2.11
N ASP A 104 -15.35 14.78 -1.74
CA ASP A 104 -16.14 15.59 -2.65
C ASP A 104 -15.27 16.06 -3.84
N PRO A 105 -15.76 16.01 -5.10
CA PRO A 105 -15.04 16.51 -6.27
C PRO A 105 -14.60 17.98 -6.18
N GLN A 106 -15.28 18.80 -5.37
CA GLN A 106 -14.91 20.19 -5.06
C GLN A 106 -13.77 20.30 -4.03
N GLY A 107 -13.29 19.18 -3.48
CA GLY A 107 -12.17 19.11 -2.54
C GLY A 107 -12.49 19.67 -1.15
N VAL A 108 -13.75 20.00 -0.87
CA VAL A 108 -14.18 20.54 0.42
C VAL A 108 -14.14 19.43 1.45
N MET A 109 -13.34 19.65 2.50
CA MET A 109 -13.02 18.66 3.53
C MET A 109 -13.95 18.72 4.75
N GLU A 110 -14.88 19.68 4.78
CA GLU A 110 -15.72 19.90 5.94
C GLU A 110 -16.65 18.69 6.17
N ASN A 111 -16.62 18.16 7.40
CA ASN A 111 -17.53 17.14 7.91
C ASN A 111 -17.42 15.72 7.33
N GLN A 112 -16.28 15.31 6.74
CA GLN A 112 -16.12 13.91 6.27
C GLN A 112 -16.25 12.85 7.38
N LEU A 113 -15.92 13.18 8.63
CA LEU A 113 -16.17 12.30 9.78
C LEU A 113 -17.63 12.22 10.21
N ASN A 114 -18.50 13.08 9.66
CA ASN A 114 -19.94 13.06 9.88
C ASN A 114 -20.71 12.58 8.64
N ASP A 115 -19.99 12.13 7.60
CA ASP A 115 -20.57 11.58 6.38
C ASP A 115 -21.39 10.32 6.67
N ASP A 116 -22.62 10.27 6.18
CA ASP A 116 -23.59 9.22 6.47
C ASP A 116 -23.55 8.04 5.49
N PHE A 117 -22.62 8.01 4.52
CA PHE A 117 -22.51 6.98 3.49
C PHE A 117 -22.53 5.57 4.07
N TYR A 118 -21.67 5.30 5.05
CA TYR A 118 -21.55 3.97 5.65
C TYR A 118 -22.81 3.62 6.46
N ALA A 119 -23.37 4.57 7.21
CA ALA A 119 -24.63 4.39 7.93
C ALA A 119 -25.80 4.10 6.99
N ASN A 120 -25.87 4.78 5.85
CA ASN A 120 -26.89 4.56 4.84
C ASN A 120 -26.78 3.17 4.21
N LEU A 121 -25.58 2.73 3.81
CA LEU A 121 -25.39 1.36 3.30
C LEU A 121 -25.61 0.30 4.38
N ALA A 122 -25.27 0.59 5.64
CA ALA A 122 -25.57 -0.32 6.75
C ALA A 122 -27.08 -0.54 6.90
N ARG A 123 -27.87 0.54 6.84
CA ARG A 123 -29.33 0.51 6.96
C ARG A 123 -30.02 -0.09 5.73
N THR A 124 -29.59 0.28 4.53
CA THR A 124 -30.29 -0.07 3.29
C THR A 124 -29.87 -1.42 2.71
N ASP A 125 -28.59 -1.81 2.89
CA ASP A 125 -28.03 -3.03 2.33
C ASP A 125 -27.62 -4.06 3.40
N ASN A 126 -27.95 -3.80 4.67
CA ASN A 126 -27.61 -4.67 5.80
C ASN A 126 -26.12 -5.03 5.83
N ILE A 127 -25.26 -4.01 5.74
CA ILE A 127 -23.79 -4.14 5.76
C ILE A 127 -23.25 -3.72 7.11
N THR A 128 -22.51 -4.60 7.78
CA THR A 128 -21.71 -4.22 8.95
C THR A 128 -20.35 -3.67 8.51
N TRP A 129 -20.05 -2.42 8.84
CA TRP A 129 -18.75 -1.82 8.58
C TRP A 129 -17.83 -1.95 9.79
N LEU A 130 -16.65 -2.53 9.58
CA LEU A 130 -15.64 -2.71 10.62
C LEU A 130 -14.36 -1.98 10.23
N GLY A 131 -13.63 -1.46 11.20
CA GLY A 131 -12.29 -0.92 10.97
C GLY A 131 -11.49 -0.77 12.25
N GLN A 132 -10.17 -0.65 12.15
CA GLN A 132 -9.30 -0.48 13.32
C GLN A 132 -8.42 0.75 13.13
N PHE A 133 -8.84 1.87 13.71
CA PHE A 133 -8.17 3.15 13.52
C PHE A 133 -7.47 3.62 14.79
N LYS A 134 -6.31 4.25 14.63
CA LYS A 134 -5.67 5.02 15.71
C LYS A 134 -6.03 6.51 15.55
N PRO A 135 -6.24 7.26 16.64
CA PRO A 135 -6.54 8.70 16.59
C PRO A 135 -5.30 9.57 16.30
N ASP A 136 -4.21 8.97 15.79
CA ASP A 136 -2.94 9.66 15.56
C ASP A 136 -3.10 10.87 14.62
N GLY A 137 -2.63 12.03 15.06
CA GLY A 137 -2.71 13.29 14.31
C GLY A 137 -4.10 13.94 14.27
N MET A 138 -5.07 13.45 15.06
CA MET A 138 -6.38 14.08 15.21
C MET A 138 -6.46 14.98 16.45
N PRO A 139 -7.34 15.99 16.47
CA PRO A 139 -7.73 16.68 17.69
C PRO A 139 -8.21 15.68 18.75
N LYS A 140 -7.92 15.95 20.03
CA LYS A 140 -8.36 15.11 21.15
C LYS A 140 -9.72 15.50 21.72
N ASP A 141 -10.15 16.73 21.45
CA ASP A 141 -11.41 17.29 21.91
C ASP A 141 -12.14 17.95 20.72
N PRO A 142 -13.32 17.46 20.32
CA PRO A 142 -13.95 16.24 20.82
C PRO A 142 -13.11 14.99 20.51
N ALA A 143 -13.37 13.89 21.24
CA ALA A 143 -12.70 12.64 20.98
C ALA A 143 -12.96 12.17 19.54
N PRO A 144 -11.92 11.86 18.75
CA PRO A 144 -12.09 11.56 17.34
C PRO A 144 -12.79 10.21 17.18
N HIS A 145 -13.80 10.18 16.32
CA HIS A 145 -14.60 9.01 16.00
C HIS A 145 -14.49 8.69 14.50
N PRO A 146 -14.71 7.42 14.08
CA PRO A 146 -14.88 7.13 12.67
C PRO A 146 -16.21 7.69 12.14
N PRO A 147 -16.38 7.77 10.81
CA PRO A 147 -17.65 8.09 10.18
C PRO A 147 -18.84 7.24 10.71
N PRO A 148 -20.05 7.83 10.82
CA PRO A 148 -21.27 7.13 11.21
C PRO A 148 -21.47 5.79 10.50
N GLY A 149 -21.85 4.77 11.25
CA GLY A 149 -22.08 3.41 10.73
C GLY A 149 -20.85 2.50 10.74
N ILE A 150 -19.64 3.04 10.96
CA ILE A 150 -18.43 2.23 11.13
C ILE A 150 -18.24 1.83 12.59
N THR A 151 -18.12 0.53 12.84
CA THR A 151 -17.77 -0.02 14.14
C THR A 151 -16.25 -0.09 14.29
N GLN A 152 -15.72 0.63 15.28
CA GLN A 152 -14.31 0.54 15.65
C GLN A 152 -14.02 -0.80 16.33
N ALA A 153 -13.25 -1.64 15.65
CA ALA A 153 -12.75 -2.88 16.19
C ALA A 153 -11.60 -2.63 17.17
N GLY A 154 -11.53 -3.45 18.23
CA GLY A 154 -10.43 -3.43 19.19
C GLY A 154 -9.08 -3.78 18.54
N ARG A 155 -7.99 -3.47 19.24
CA ARG A 155 -6.64 -3.90 18.83
C ARG A 155 -6.57 -5.42 18.80
N MET A 156 -5.99 -5.98 17.75
CA MET A 156 -5.89 -7.42 17.55
C MET A 156 -4.46 -7.82 17.17
N GLU A 157 -4.08 -9.01 17.61
CA GLU A 157 -2.89 -9.69 17.11
C GLU A 157 -3.11 -10.15 15.66
N ARG A 158 -2.02 -10.29 14.91
CA ARG A 158 -2.06 -10.56 13.46
C ARG A 158 -2.95 -11.76 13.06
N PRO A 159 -2.92 -12.93 13.74
CA PRO A 159 -3.79 -14.05 13.36
C PRO A 159 -5.28 -13.75 13.56
N ALA A 160 -5.63 -13.00 14.60
CA ALA A 160 -7.02 -12.60 14.85
C ALA A 160 -7.48 -11.57 13.81
N PHE A 161 -6.62 -10.62 13.47
CA PHE A 161 -6.86 -9.67 12.38
C PHE A 161 -7.08 -10.39 11.03
N GLN A 162 -6.24 -11.37 10.68
CA GLN A 162 -6.41 -12.13 9.44
C GLN A 162 -7.71 -12.94 9.42
N ARG A 163 -8.13 -13.52 10.55
CA ARG A 163 -9.45 -14.16 10.64
C ARG A 163 -10.58 -13.16 10.42
N LEU A 164 -10.49 -11.96 11.00
CA LEU A 164 -11.48 -10.91 10.78
C LEU A 164 -11.57 -10.52 9.29
N ILE A 165 -10.42 -10.34 8.63
CA ILE A 165 -10.39 -10.08 7.18
C ILE A 165 -11.05 -11.25 6.44
N GLY A 166 -10.66 -12.51 6.71
CA GLY A 166 -11.21 -13.69 6.06
C GLY A 166 -12.70 -13.96 6.34
N GLN A 167 -13.28 -13.36 7.39
CA GLN A 167 -14.72 -13.35 7.65
C GLN A 167 -15.45 -12.23 6.91
N SER A 168 -14.73 -11.23 6.40
CA SER A 168 -15.30 -10.13 5.64
C SER A 168 -15.59 -10.56 4.21
N ARG A 169 -16.62 -9.98 3.61
CA ARG A 169 -16.95 -10.23 2.21
C ARG A 169 -16.26 -9.25 1.26
N VAL A 170 -15.79 -8.12 1.76
CA VAL A 170 -15.04 -7.13 0.98
C VAL A 170 -14.07 -6.36 1.87
N LEU A 171 -12.91 -6.03 1.32
CA LEU A 171 -11.96 -5.06 1.87
C LEU A 171 -12.11 -3.75 1.10
N LEU A 172 -12.49 -2.66 1.79
CA LEU A 172 -12.63 -1.34 1.17
C LEU A 172 -11.38 -0.49 1.43
N GLY A 173 -10.60 -0.23 0.40
CA GLY A 173 -9.57 0.81 0.44
C GLY A 173 -10.20 2.21 0.55
N ILE A 174 -9.56 3.11 1.30
CA ILE A 174 -10.01 4.51 1.41
C ILE A 174 -8.98 5.52 0.89
N GLY A 175 -7.93 5.06 0.21
CA GLY A 175 -6.88 5.87 -0.41
C GLY A 175 -5.53 5.79 0.32
N ARG A 176 -5.54 5.50 1.63
CA ARG A 176 -4.33 5.34 2.47
C ARG A 176 -4.49 4.16 3.45
N PRO A 177 -3.40 3.45 3.79
CA PRO A 177 -2.04 3.62 3.30
C PRO A 177 -1.88 3.07 1.88
N GLY A 178 -0.91 3.61 1.14
CA GLY A 178 -0.58 3.12 -0.20
C GLY A 178 0.37 1.92 -0.17
N LEU A 179 0.29 1.05 -1.20
CA LEU A 179 1.20 -0.09 -1.42
C LEU A 179 1.38 -0.98 -0.18
N SER A 180 0.32 -1.26 0.54
CA SER A 180 0.37 -2.14 1.70
C SER A 180 0.21 -3.60 1.29
N PRO A 181 0.78 -4.57 2.02
CA PRO A 181 0.50 -5.99 1.79
C PRO A 181 -0.95 -6.43 2.03
N THR A 182 -1.74 -5.65 2.78
CA THR A 182 -3.08 -6.07 3.26
C THR A 182 -4.06 -6.44 2.14
N PRO A 183 -4.17 -5.69 1.02
CA PRO A 183 -5.00 -6.10 -0.11
C PRO A 183 -4.62 -7.48 -0.67
N TYR A 184 -3.34 -7.78 -0.87
CA TYR A 184 -2.93 -9.11 -1.31
C TYR A 184 -3.22 -10.20 -0.26
N GLU A 185 -3.10 -9.90 1.05
CA GLU A 185 -3.52 -10.82 2.10
C GLU A 185 -5.03 -11.10 2.03
N ALA A 186 -5.85 -10.09 1.78
CA ALA A 186 -7.30 -10.22 1.60
C ALA A 186 -7.64 -11.10 0.40
N LEU A 187 -6.99 -10.89 -0.77
CA LEU A 187 -7.17 -11.75 -1.95
C LEU A 187 -6.80 -13.21 -1.64
N CYS A 188 -5.72 -13.46 -0.89
CA CYS A 188 -5.37 -14.83 -0.49
C CYS A 188 -6.40 -15.47 0.46
N LEU A 189 -7.15 -14.67 1.21
CA LEU A 189 -8.26 -15.13 2.06
C LEU A 189 -9.59 -15.22 1.30
N GLY A 190 -9.57 -14.96 -0.01
CA GLY A 190 -10.75 -14.93 -0.88
C GLY A 190 -11.66 -13.74 -0.59
N VAL A 191 -11.09 -12.59 -0.22
CA VAL A 191 -11.81 -11.35 0.07
C VAL A 191 -11.43 -10.32 -1.01
N PRO A 192 -12.38 -9.90 -1.87
CA PRO A 192 -12.12 -8.92 -2.91
C PRO A 192 -11.74 -7.56 -2.31
N PHE A 193 -10.98 -6.79 -3.08
CA PHE A 193 -10.50 -5.46 -2.68
C PHE A 193 -11.09 -4.36 -3.56
N ILE A 194 -11.65 -3.33 -2.95
CA ILE A 194 -11.99 -2.09 -3.65
C ILE A 194 -10.75 -1.19 -3.58
N ASN A 195 -10.14 -0.92 -4.74
CA ASN A 195 -8.90 -0.17 -4.89
C ASN A 195 -9.19 1.26 -5.38
N PRO A 196 -9.06 2.29 -4.53
CA PRO A 196 -9.24 3.68 -4.94
C PRO A 196 -8.22 4.11 -6.00
N ILE A 197 -8.69 4.69 -7.10
CA ILE A 197 -7.88 5.45 -8.06
C ILE A 197 -7.90 6.90 -7.57
N LYS A 198 -6.74 7.40 -7.13
CA LYS A 198 -6.58 8.74 -6.54
C LYS A 198 -6.41 9.80 -7.61
N GLU A 199 -5.64 9.48 -8.66
CA GLU A 199 -5.35 10.37 -9.77
C GLU A 199 -5.46 9.60 -11.10
N TRP A 200 -5.91 10.29 -12.14
CA TRP A 200 -6.05 9.75 -13.50
C TRP A 200 -6.04 10.90 -14.52
N ASP A 201 -5.77 10.59 -15.79
CA ASP A 201 -5.93 11.56 -16.87
C ASP A 201 -7.42 11.79 -17.15
N GLN A 202 -7.93 13.00 -16.89
CA GLN A 202 -9.35 13.32 -17.12
C GLN A 202 -9.76 13.25 -18.59
N LYS A 203 -8.81 13.40 -19.53
CA LYS A 203 -9.09 13.30 -20.98
C LYS A 203 -9.15 11.86 -21.46
N ASP A 204 -8.51 10.95 -20.73
CA ASP A 204 -8.44 9.53 -21.04
C ASP A 204 -8.57 8.71 -19.72
N PRO A 205 -9.75 8.75 -19.09
CA PRO A 205 -9.94 8.26 -17.71
C PRO A 205 -9.80 6.74 -17.57
N GLU A 206 -9.81 6.00 -18.68
CA GLU A 206 -9.67 4.54 -18.70
C GLU A 206 -8.21 4.09 -18.95
N ASN A 207 -7.31 5.04 -19.19
CA ASN A 207 -5.91 4.75 -19.41
C ASN A 207 -5.19 4.43 -18.10
N ARG A 208 -5.07 3.14 -17.83
CA ARG A 208 -4.45 2.60 -16.60
C ARG A 208 -3.00 3.01 -16.42
N ASP A 209 -2.27 3.31 -17.50
CA ASP A 209 -0.90 3.81 -17.40
C ASP A 209 -0.81 5.21 -16.79
N LYS A 210 -1.96 5.92 -16.72
CA LYS A 210 -2.12 7.23 -16.11
C LYS A 210 -2.79 7.19 -14.74
N TRP A 211 -3.14 6.01 -14.24
CA TRP A 211 -3.73 5.87 -12.91
C TRP A 211 -2.66 5.93 -11.82
N GLU A 212 -2.97 6.63 -10.74
CA GLU A 212 -2.32 6.47 -9.44
C GLU A 212 -3.37 5.93 -8.46
N ALA A 213 -3.22 4.69 -8.02
CA ALA A 213 -4.16 4.02 -7.12
C ALA A 213 -3.62 3.89 -5.70
N GLN A 214 -4.48 3.52 -4.75
CA GLN A 214 -4.03 3.16 -3.40
C GLN A 214 -3.04 1.99 -3.48
N HIS A 215 -3.28 1.04 -4.38
CA HIS A 215 -2.40 -0.09 -4.60
C HIS A 215 -2.03 -0.27 -6.08
N ASP A 216 -1.08 0.51 -6.58
CA ASP A 216 -0.60 0.47 -7.98
C ASP A 216 -0.13 -0.92 -8.43
N GLY A 217 0.48 -1.70 -7.52
CA GLY A 217 0.88 -3.07 -7.83
C GLY A 217 -0.29 -3.95 -8.31
N LEU A 218 -1.52 -3.71 -7.83
CA LEU A 218 -2.71 -4.46 -8.26
C LEU A 218 -3.24 -3.98 -9.61
N VAL A 219 -3.03 -2.70 -9.95
CA VAL A 219 -3.35 -2.17 -11.29
C VAL A 219 -2.41 -2.82 -12.32
N PHE A 220 -1.10 -2.74 -12.10
CA PHE A 220 -0.11 -3.18 -13.10
C PHE A 220 0.17 -4.69 -13.11
N THR A 221 -0.39 -5.44 -12.17
CA THR A 221 -0.43 -6.90 -12.24
C THR A 221 -1.62 -7.43 -13.06
N GLY A 222 -2.51 -6.56 -13.51
CA GLY A 222 -3.71 -6.92 -14.26
C GLY A 222 -4.72 -7.71 -13.44
N VAL A 223 -4.74 -7.48 -12.11
CA VAL A 223 -5.75 -8.10 -11.23
C VAL A 223 -6.98 -7.19 -11.26
N ASP A 224 -8.04 -7.71 -11.88
CA ASP A 224 -9.31 -7.02 -12.07
C ASP A 224 -10.45 -7.78 -11.37
N GLU A 225 -11.69 -7.39 -11.64
CA GLU A 225 -12.88 -8.05 -11.13
C GLU A 225 -12.88 -9.54 -11.52
N PRO A 226 -13.36 -10.44 -10.64
CA PRO A 226 -14.03 -10.16 -9.36
C PRO A 226 -13.09 -9.95 -8.17
N TYR A 227 -11.77 -9.97 -8.37
CA TYR A 227 -10.78 -9.88 -7.30
C TYR A 227 -10.55 -8.45 -6.82
N VAL A 228 -10.40 -7.51 -7.76
CA VAL A 228 -10.13 -6.11 -7.46
C VAL A 228 -11.04 -5.20 -8.27
N TYR A 229 -11.74 -4.30 -7.58
CA TYR A 229 -12.61 -3.30 -8.18
C TYR A 229 -11.91 -1.95 -8.07
N HIS A 230 -11.48 -1.38 -9.21
CA HIS A 230 -10.80 -0.09 -9.22
C HIS A 230 -11.85 1.02 -9.33
N VAL A 231 -11.93 1.90 -8.33
CA VAL A 231 -12.97 2.96 -8.26
C VAL A 231 -12.32 4.32 -8.15
N LYS A 232 -12.74 5.27 -9.00
CA LYS A 232 -12.21 6.63 -9.00
C LYS A 232 -12.61 7.37 -7.73
N ASN A 233 -11.68 8.13 -7.16
CA ASN A 233 -11.93 8.96 -6.01
C ASN A 233 -13.09 9.93 -6.27
N GLY A 234 -14.02 10.04 -5.32
CA GLY A 234 -15.22 10.87 -5.42
C GLY A 234 -16.40 10.21 -6.13
N ASP A 235 -16.24 9.04 -6.77
CA ASP A 235 -17.34 8.27 -7.35
C ASP A 235 -18.09 7.48 -6.28
N ARG A 236 -18.87 8.18 -5.45
CA ARG A 236 -19.63 7.58 -4.32
C ARG A 236 -20.54 6.45 -4.77
N ASP A 237 -21.22 6.63 -5.90
CA ASP A 237 -22.10 5.60 -6.45
C ASP A 237 -21.31 4.40 -6.97
N GLY A 238 -20.14 4.63 -7.58
CA GLY A 238 -19.18 3.59 -7.93
C GLY A 238 -18.72 2.79 -6.73
N VAL A 239 -18.41 3.44 -5.62
CA VAL A 239 -18.05 2.75 -4.37
C VAL A 239 -19.21 1.90 -3.87
N ALA A 240 -20.43 2.45 -3.82
CA ALA A 240 -21.60 1.70 -3.38
C ALA A 240 -21.88 0.48 -4.28
N ARG A 241 -21.81 0.65 -5.61
CA ARG A 241 -21.98 -0.45 -6.58
C ARG A 241 -20.89 -1.52 -6.43
N ALA A 242 -19.64 -1.12 -6.32
CA ALA A 242 -18.51 -2.05 -6.21
C ALA A 242 -18.58 -2.85 -4.91
N VAL A 243 -18.91 -2.20 -3.78
CA VAL A 243 -19.13 -2.87 -2.49
C VAL A 243 -20.27 -3.88 -2.57
N LYS A 244 -21.43 -3.51 -3.14
CA LYS A 244 -22.57 -4.42 -3.28
C LYS A 244 -22.23 -5.60 -4.19
N THR A 245 -21.57 -5.35 -5.31
CA THR A 245 -21.17 -6.41 -6.25
C THR A 245 -20.18 -7.38 -5.61
N ALA A 246 -19.15 -6.86 -4.93
CA ALA A 246 -18.17 -7.66 -4.20
C ALA A 246 -18.80 -8.47 -3.04
N MET A 247 -19.84 -7.93 -2.39
CA MET A 247 -20.59 -8.61 -1.32
C MET A 247 -21.36 -9.85 -1.80
N GLU A 248 -21.73 -9.91 -3.08
CA GLU A 248 -22.48 -11.02 -3.68
C GLU A 248 -21.60 -11.94 -4.56
N THR A 249 -20.39 -11.51 -4.90
CA THR A 249 -19.53 -12.22 -5.84
C THR A 249 -18.43 -12.97 -5.08
N PRO A 250 -18.57 -14.28 -4.84
CA PRO A 250 -17.52 -15.06 -4.19
C PRO A 250 -16.27 -15.11 -5.07
N ILE A 251 -15.11 -15.05 -4.43
CA ILE A 251 -13.83 -15.35 -5.07
C ILE A 251 -13.13 -16.48 -4.33
N GLU A 252 -12.38 -17.27 -5.10
CA GLU A 252 -11.43 -18.21 -4.52
C GLU A 252 -10.21 -17.49 -3.94
N ARG A 253 -9.42 -18.23 -3.17
CA ARG A 253 -8.12 -17.73 -2.74
C ARG A 253 -7.25 -17.38 -3.94
N PHE A 254 -6.65 -16.19 -3.90
CA PHE A 254 -5.73 -15.76 -4.93
C PHE A 254 -4.40 -15.28 -4.34
N ILE A 255 -3.34 -15.94 -4.76
CA ILE A 255 -1.95 -15.52 -4.50
C ILE A 255 -1.34 -15.23 -5.86
N PRO A 256 -0.94 -13.97 -6.16
CA PRO A 256 -0.28 -13.66 -7.41
C PRO A 256 0.94 -14.57 -7.61
N PRO A 257 1.18 -15.11 -8.82
CA PRO A 257 2.25 -16.09 -9.04
C PRO A 257 3.62 -15.65 -8.54
N HIS A 258 3.95 -14.35 -8.68
CA HIS A 258 5.21 -13.78 -8.24
C HIS A 258 5.34 -13.66 -6.70
N MET A 259 4.26 -13.80 -5.94
CA MET A 259 4.22 -13.79 -4.48
C MET A 259 4.17 -15.20 -3.85
N LYS A 260 4.20 -16.26 -4.67
CA LYS A 260 4.37 -17.63 -4.16
C LYS A 260 5.76 -17.80 -3.55
N MET A 261 5.89 -18.74 -2.61
CA MET A 261 7.17 -18.97 -1.92
C MET A 261 8.25 -19.44 -2.89
N SER A 262 7.91 -20.31 -3.84
CA SER A 262 8.83 -20.76 -4.89
C SER A 262 9.41 -19.58 -5.68
N ALA A 263 8.55 -18.67 -6.15
CA ALA A 263 8.98 -17.49 -6.90
C ALA A 263 9.86 -16.53 -6.07
N LEU A 264 9.59 -16.39 -4.76
CA LEU A 264 10.46 -15.62 -3.86
C LEU A 264 11.83 -16.31 -3.70
N ILE A 265 11.85 -17.63 -3.51
CA ILE A 265 13.08 -18.41 -3.38
C ILE A 265 13.95 -18.24 -4.63
N ASP A 266 13.35 -18.30 -5.82
CA ASP A 266 14.11 -18.13 -7.07
C ASP A 266 14.76 -16.75 -7.16
N ARG A 267 14.05 -15.68 -6.78
CA ARG A 267 14.64 -14.33 -6.73
C ARG A 267 15.70 -14.19 -5.65
N MET A 268 15.52 -14.85 -4.50
CA MET A 268 16.53 -14.88 -3.43
C MET A 268 17.80 -15.62 -3.87
N LYS A 269 17.68 -16.71 -4.63
CA LYS A 269 18.84 -17.39 -5.23
C LYS A 269 19.61 -16.46 -6.15
N VAL A 270 18.92 -15.77 -7.07
CA VAL A 270 19.55 -14.77 -7.95
C VAL A 270 20.28 -13.71 -7.11
N LEU A 271 19.66 -13.18 -6.05
CA LEU A 271 20.29 -12.19 -5.17
C LEU A 271 21.57 -12.72 -4.51
N LEU A 272 21.56 -13.96 -4.03
CA LEU A 272 22.66 -14.54 -3.25
C LEU A 272 23.78 -15.14 -4.11
N GLU A 273 23.46 -15.66 -5.28
CA GLU A 273 24.38 -16.40 -6.16
C GLU A 273 25.01 -15.50 -7.24
N THR A 274 24.45 -14.31 -7.49
CA THR A 274 25.03 -13.35 -8.45
C THR A 274 26.33 -12.75 -7.89
N ASP A 275 27.38 -12.73 -8.71
CA ASP A 275 28.56 -11.91 -8.42
C ASP A 275 28.26 -10.43 -8.65
N TRP A 276 28.01 -9.70 -7.57
CA TRP A 276 27.66 -8.28 -7.62
C TRP A 276 28.85 -7.35 -7.78
N ARG A 277 30.10 -7.84 -7.76
CA ARG A 277 31.31 -6.99 -7.83
C ARG A 277 31.37 -6.14 -9.10
N PRO A 278 31.10 -6.68 -10.32
CA PRO A 278 31.11 -5.87 -11.53
C PRO A 278 30.05 -4.77 -11.50
N THR A 279 28.83 -5.10 -11.04
CA THR A 279 27.74 -4.13 -10.89
C THR A 279 28.10 -3.05 -9.86
N ALA A 280 28.71 -3.45 -8.74
CA ALA A 280 29.16 -2.51 -7.71
C ALA A 280 30.21 -1.55 -8.27
N GLN A 281 31.20 -2.05 -9.01
CA GLN A 281 32.24 -1.21 -9.62
C GLN A 281 31.65 -0.14 -10.55
N VAL A 282 30.75 -0.55 -11.46
CA VAL A 282 30.04 0.38 -12.35
C VAL A 282 29.26 1.43 -11.56
N GLN A 283 28.55 1.02 -10.50
CA GLN A 283 27.78 1.95 -9.66
C GLN A 283 28.69 2.89 -8.86
N MET A 284 29.84 2.41 -8.35
CA MET A 284 30.80 3.24 -7.63
C MET A 284 31.37 4.34 -8.52
N GLU A 285 31.75 3.99 -9.76
CA GLU A 285 32.22 4.95 -10.77
C GLU A 285 31.13 5.96 -11.12
N ALA A 286 29.91 5.50 -11.41
CA ALA A 286 28.77 6.35 -11.78
C ALA A 286 28.38 7.33 -10.66
N THR A 287 28.41 6.89 -9.41
CA THR A 287 28.00 7.68 -8.23
C THR A 287 29.15 8.43 -7.58
N LYS A 288 30.39 8.24 -8.06
CA LYS A 288 31.63 8.71 -7.42
C LYS A 288 31.75 8.28 -5.96
N TYR A 289 31.17 7.11 -5.64
CA TYR A 289 31.22 6.54 -4.31
C TYR A 289 32.60 5.91 -4.06
N VAL A 290 33.26 6.34 -2.99
CA VAL A 290 34.56 5.80 -2.55
C VAL A 290 34.32 4.94 -1.33
N PHE A 291 34.71 3.66 -1.42
CA PHE A 291 34.64 2.73 -0.30
C PHE A 291 35.88 2.92 0.58
N ASP A 292 35.69 3.46 1.79
CA ASP A 292 36.74 3.46 2.82
C ASP A 292 36.75 2.08 3.49
N GLY A 293 37.74 1.26 3.16
CA GLY A 293 37.93 -0.12 3.65
C GLY A 293 38.28 -0.21 5.13
#